data_AF-V9KMQ1-F1
#
_entry.id   AF-V9KMQ1-F1
#
_cell.length_a   1.000
_cell.length_b   1.000
_cell.length_c   1.000
_cell.angle_alpha   90.00
_cell.angle_beta   90.00
_cell.angle_gamma   90.00
#
_symmetry.space_group_name_H-M   'P 1'
#
loop_
_entity.id
_entity.type
_entity.pdbx_description
1 polymer ?
#
loop_
_entity_poly.entity_id
_entity_poly.type
_entity_poly.pdbx_seq_one_letter_code
_entity_poly.pdbx_strand_id
1 'polypeptide(L)'
;MTVPESISGDPKMTGHGTGKTCFLDPIQDHTRVQESTTTAGEAGDQTQDQESVMPDDCSWAGLFSFQDLRLIHQQFCAVNSELEPCLPAFPEETSGMWSVLFGATEVFEGEMDSLCLQLQMYLGHALDICGWKILSHLLFTESDDPDEYYESLSELRQKGYEEVLHRAKKHLQELLEKHKTTERMVELLDLYLEEDEAFAALVEATTELYQYLLQPFRDMRELAMLRRQQIKISIENDYLGPRRIEGLKKEDFNWQRKAHMAVLSIQDLTVKYFEITAKAQKGVYDRMRADQKKCGKAAWAMAVERMEKLRYAVAKETLQLMRAKEICLEQNKHALKDKMQSLQSGTDAIARLVRLETDYYDMQLQLYEVQFEILKCEELLLTAQLESIKRLITEKQEEVVYYDTYESMEAMQAKEEIAMSTTAQKAELVKLQQKSRQLEARRGRISAKKAYLRNKKEICIVSHSDQIQQYKLSEEAHRAHHGVQTKREPDDEEERSSKWVSQERQKTLDRLRSFKQRYPGQVILKSTRQRFGRRKGTTGSVTFTSKEQPQSLPGAFQALHTTEDISAR
;
A
#
# COMPACT_ATOMS: atom_id res chain seq x y z
N MET A 1 15.18 -2.70 13.26
CA MET A 1 14.07 -2.16 14.07
C MET A 1 13.10 -3.31 14.30
N THR A 2 12.89 -3.70 15.55
CA THR A 2 12.08 -4.85 15.95
C THR A 2 10.60 -4.52 15.81
N VAL A 3 9.91 -5.25 14.92
CA VAL A 3 8.44 -5.32 14.92
C VAL A 3 8.05 -6.20 16.11
N PRO A 4 7.07 -5.83 16.96
CA PRO A 4 6.71 -6.63 18.11
C PRO A 4 5.96 -7.90 17.70
N GLU A 5 6.58 -9.06 17.96
CA GLU A 5 5.90 -10.36 17.97
C GLU A 5 4.99 -10.45 19.20
N SER A 6 3.68 -10.37 19.02
CA SER A 6 2.66 -10.97 19.91
C SER A 6 1.27 -10.84 19.29
N ILE A 7 0.88 -11.82 18.49
CA ILE A 7 -0.51 -12.04 18.06
C ILE A 7 -1.03 -13.26 18.82
N SER A 8 -1.48 -13.04 20.06
CA SER A 8 -2.25 -14.01 20.86
C SER A 8 -2.89 -13.26 22.03
N GLY A 9 -4.16 -13.57 22.32
CA GLY A 9 -4.90 -12.94 23.43
C GLY A 9 -6.41 -13.01 23.25
N ASP A 10 -7.02 -14.02 23.86
CA ASP A 10 -8.45 -14.36 23.76
C ASP A 10 -9.41 -13.24 24.20
N PRO A 11 -10.65 -13.20 23.65
CA PRO A 11 -11.62 -12.17 23.97
C PRO A 11 -12.53 -12.57 25.15
N LYS A 12 -12.77 -11.63 26.08
CA LYS A 12 -13.98 -11.64 26.93
C LYS A 12 -15.00 -10.60 26.47
N MET A 13 -15.61 -10.97 25.33
CA MET A 13 -17.03 -10.88 24.97
C MET A 13 -17.79 -9.60 25.33
N THR A 14 -18.35 -8.87 24.33
CA THR A 14 -19.64 -8.11 24.31
C THR A 14 -19.61 -6.83 23.38
N GLY A 15 -20.50 -6.65 22.35
CA GLY A 15 -20.57 -5.51 21.35
C GLY A 15 -21.93 -4.74 21.00
N HIS A 16 -22.16 -3.38 21.11
CA HIS A 16 -23.53 -2.70 20.88
C HIS A 16 -23.76 -1.13 20.75
N GLY A 17 -23.80 -0.51 19.55
CA GLY A 17 -24.56 0.71 19.03
C GLY A 17 -24.78 2.10 19.77
N THR A 18 -25.05 3.31 19.17
CA THR A 18 -25.76 3.78 17.90
C THR A 18 -25.43 5.18 17.26
N GLY A 19 -25.79 5.59 16.01
CA GLY A 19 -26.51 4.91 14.88
C GLY A 19 -26.81 5.63 13.53
N LYS A 20 -27.19 4.86 12.47
CA LYS A 20 -27.58 5.23 11.05
C LYS A 20 -26.52 5.97 10.20
N THR A 21 -26.33 5.83 8.88
CA THR A 21 -26.68 4.83 7.81
C THR A 21 -25.81 5.17 6.58
N CYS A 22 -25.08 4.23 5.97
CA CYS A 22 -24.37 4.44 4.69
C CYS A 22 -24.52 3.21 3.78
N PHE A 23 -24.65 3.44 2.47
CA PHE A 23 -24.72 2.40 1.44
C PHE A 23 -23.36 1.71 1.29
N LEU A 24 -23.38 0.40 1.03
CA LEU A 24 -22.23 -0.39 0.62
C LEU A 24 -22.45 -0.80 -0.83
N ASP A 25 -21.78 -0.12 -1.76
CA ASP A 25 -21.68 -0.56 -3.15
C ASP A 25 -20.69 -1.74 -3.28
N PRO A 26 -20.79 -2.56 -4.34
CA PRO A 26 -19.90 -3.69 -4.55
C PRO A 26 -18.45 -3.23 -4.72
N ILE A 27 -17.54 -3.80 -3.93
CA ILE A 27 -16.11 -3.62 -4.11
C ILE A 27 -15.70 -4.52 -5.27
N GLN A 28 -15.41 -3.94 -6.43
CA GLN A 28 -14.75 -4.64 -7.52
C GLN A 28 -13.27 -4.77 -7.17
N ASP A 29 -12.83 -6.00 -6.82
CA ASP A 29 -11.42 -6.30 -6.63
C ASP A 29 -10.71 -6.28 -8.00
N HIS A 30 -10.06 -5.16 -8.29
CA HIS A 30 -9.10 -5.03 -9.39
C HIS A 30 -7.68 -5.28 -8.91
N THR A 31 -7.42 -6.50 -8.41
CA THR A 31 -6.07 -7.05 -8.21
C THR A 31 -5.43 -7.41 -9.57
N ARG A 32 -5.19 -6.39 -10.41
CA ARG A 32 -4.33 -6.56 -11.58
C ARG A 32 -2.87 -6.46 -11.14
N VAL A 33 -2.25 -7.61 -10.84
CA VAL A 33 -0.79 -7.69 -10.74
C VAL A 33 -0.22 -7.26 -12.10
N GLN A 34 0.72 -6.33 -12.08
CA GLN A 34 1.25 -5.70 -13.28
C GLN A 34 2.48 -6.46 -13.76
N GLU A 35 2.25 -7.54 -14.50
CA GLU A 35 3.33 -8.29 -15.16
C GLU A 35 4.13 -7.39 -16.10
N SER A 36 5.46 -7.47 -15.96
CA SER A 36 6.39 -6.65 -16.73
C SER A 36 6.87 -7.42 -17.95
N THR A 37 6.05 -7.42 -19.01
CA THR A 37 6.42 -7.99 -20.32
C THR A 37 7.72 -7.37 -20.83
N THR A 38 8.77 -8.17 -20.89
CA THR A 38 10.05 -7.78 -21.50
C THR A 38 10.04 -8.24 -22.96
N THR A 39 10.13 -7.30 -23.89
CA THR A 39 10.06 -7.59 -25.33
C THR A 39 11.33 -8.28 -25.84
N ALA A 40 11.16 -9.46 -26.44
CA ALA A 40 12.21 -10.10 -27.22
C ALA A 40 12.44 -9.38 -28.57
N GLY A 41 13.68 -9.39 -29.04
CA GLY A 41 14.09 -8.96 -30.38
C GLY A 41 15.35 -9.74 -30.77
N GLU A 42 15.27 -10.50 -31.85
CA GLU A 42 16.22 -11.54 -32.23
C GLU A 42 17.48 -10.99 -32.92
N ALA A 43 18.63 -11.66 -32.74
CA ALA A 43 19.50 -12.17 -33.83
C ALA A 43 20.73 -12.90 -33.24
N GLY A 44 20.93 -14.16 -33.63
CA GLY A 44 21.86 -15.10 -32.99
C GLY A 44 23.36 -14.96 -33.31
N ASP A 45 24.13 -15.85 -32.70
CA ASP A 45 24.95 -16.83 -33.43
C ASP A 45 25.16 -18.09 -32.57
N GLN A 46 25.54 -19.21 -33.19
CA GLN A 46 25.68 -20.53 -32.56
C GLN A 46 27.12 -20.79 -32.09
N THR A 47 27.29 -21.22 -30.83
CA THR A 47 28.35 -22.18 -30.50
C THR A 47 27.88 -23.13 -29.40
N GLN A 48 28.18 -24.41 -29.55
CA GLN A 48 27.85 -25.46 -28.59
C GLN A 48 28.80 -25.41 -27.40
N ASP A 49 28.25 -25.38 -26.18
CA ASP A 49 28.86 -26.02 -25.03
C ASP A 49 27.73 -26.64 -24.18
N GLN A 50 27.80 -27.96 -23.98
CA GLN A 50 26.85 -28.71 -23.16
C GLN A 50 27.26 -28.64 -21.69
N GLU A 51 26.88 -27.59 -20.99
CA GLU A 51 26.69 -27.66 -19.54
C GLU A 51 25.20 -27.74 -19.22
N SER A 52 24.82 -28.69 -18.37
CA SER A 52 23.43 -28.90 -17.96
C SER A 52 22.99 -27.76 -17.06
N VAL A 53 22.39 -26.72 -17.67
CA VAL A 53 21.62 -25.71 -16.94
C VAL A 53 20.43 -26.40 -16.30
N MET A 54 20.56 -26.74 -15.02
CA MET A 54 19.41 -27.00 -14.16
C MET A 54 18.61 -25.69 -14.08
N PRO A 55 17.31 -25.66 -14.46
CA PRO A 55 16.48 -24.49 -14.24
C PRO A 55 16.39 -24.20 -12.73
N ASP A 56 16.47 -22.92 -12.37
CA ASP A 56 16.38 -22.45 -10.98
C ASP A 56 15.07 -22.90 -10.31
N ASP A 57 15.17 -23.57 -9.15
CA ASP A 57 14.17 -23.67 -8.07
C ASP A 57 12.66 -23.71 -8.45
N CYS A 58 12.26 -24.43 -9.51
CA CYS A 58 10.85 -24.63 -9.84
C CYS A 58 10.16 -25.59 -8.84
N SER A 59 9.13 -25.09 -8.13
CA SER A 59 8.26 -25.92 -7.28
C SER A 59 7.07 -26.48 -8.06
N TRP A 60 7.06 -27.78 -8.30
CA TRP A 60 6.02 -28.48 -9.06
C TRP A 60 4.83 -28.85 -8.17
N ALA A 61 3.61 -28.62 -8.65
CA ALA A 61 2.38 -29.17 -8.09
C ALA A 61 1.53 -29.80 -9.19
N GLY A 62 0.66 -30.72 -8.80
CA GLY A 62 -0.37 -31.29 -9.66
C GLY A 62 -1.56 -31.70 -8.80
N LEU A 63 -2.76 -31.61 -9.35
CA LEU A 63 -3.96 -32.18 -8.76
C LEU A 63 -4.13 -33.60 -9.30
N PHE A 64 -4.21 -34.57 -8.40
CA PHE A 64 -4.37 -35.99 -8.73
C PHE A 64 -5.58 -36.54 -7.99
N SER A 65 -6.48 -37.23 -8.70
CA SER A 65 -7.50 -38.06 -8.05
C SER A 65 -6.87 -39.30 -7.40
N PHE A 66 -7.59 -40.00 -6.54
CA PHE A 66 -7.09 -41.28 -6.01
C PHE A 66 -6.91 -42.31 -7.12
N GLN A 67 -7.69 -42.21 -8.20
CA GLN A 67 -7.53 -43.05 -9.38
C GLN A 67 -6.24 -42.72 -10.16
N ASP A 68 -5.86 -41.45 -10.30
CA ASP A 68 -4.60 -41.06 -10.93
C ASP A 68 -3.41 -41.57 -10.13
N LEU A 69 -3.43 -41.43 -8.80
CA LEU A 69 -2.40 -41.95 -7.92
C LEU A 69 -2.27 -43.49 -8.00
N ARG A 70 -3.37 -44.21 -8.17
CA ARG A 70 -3.35 -45.68 -8.42
C ARG A 70 -2.72 -46.02 -9.78
N LEU A 71 -2.98 -45.24 -10.83
CA LEU A 71 -2.37 -45.44 -12.16
C LEU A 71 -0.87 -45.12 -12.16
N ILE A 72 -0.47 -44.01 -11.53
CA ILE A 72 0.91 -43.59 -11.33
C ILE A 72 1.68 -44.65 -10.50
N HIS A 73 1.06 -45.20 -9.46
CA HIS A 73 1.62 -46.30 -8.68
C HIS A 73 1.89 -47.56 -9.53
N GLN A 74 0.99 -47.92 -10.45
CA GLN A 74 1.24 -49.04 -11.38
C GLN A 74 2.46 -48.77 -12.28
N GLN A 75 2.67 -47.52 -12.72
CA GLN A 75 3.88 -47.14 -13.46
C GLN A 75 5.13 -47.23 -12.59
N PHE A 76 5.07 -46.79 -11.32
CA PHE A 76 6.18 -46.95 -10.38
C PHE A 76 6.53 -48.43 -10.14
N CYS A 77 5.53 -49.31 -9.98
CA CYS A 77 5.75 -50.74 -9.82
C CYS A 77 6.36 -51.40 -11.08
N ALA A 78 6.03 -50.90 -12.27
CA ALA A 78 6.63 -51.34 -13.53
C ALA A 78 8.12 -50.92 -13.64
N VAL A 79 8.53 -49.85 -12.96
CA VAL A 79 9.94 -49.42 -12.84
C VAL A 79 10.68 -50.21 -11.74
N ASN A 80 10.08 -50.37 -10.56
CA ASN A 80 10.59 -51.25 -9.50
C ASN A 80 9.44 -51.88 -8.68
N SER A 81 9.41 -53.22 -8.67
CA SER A 81 8.43 -54.03 -7.93
C SER A 81 8.49 -53.89 -6.40
N GLU A 82 9.59 -53.37 -5.83
CA GLU A 82 9.69 -53.13 -4.38
C GLU A 82 8.65 -52.13 -3.85
N LEU A 83 8.05 -51.31 -4.73
CA LEU A 83 7.01 -50.35 -4.36
C LEU A 83 5.59 -50.94 -4.29
N GLU A 84 5.37 -52.17 -4.80
CA GLU A 84 4.04 -52.83 -4.88
C GLU A 84 3.27 -52.89 -3.53
N PRO A 85 3.88 -53.19 -2.36
CA PRO A 85 3.17 -53.19 -1.09
C PRO A 85 3.05 -51.81 -0.42
N CYS A 86 3.58 -50.74 -1.02
CA CYS A 86 3.80 -49.45 -0.36
C CYS A 86 2.71 -48.39 -0.61
N LEU A 87 1.74 -48.63 -1.49
CA LEU A 87 0.66 -47.67 -1.75
C LEU A 87 -0.27 -47.54 -0.52
N PRO A 88 -0.55 -46.33 0.00
CA PRO A 88 -1.57 -46.15 1.02
C PRO A 88 -2.96 -46.56 0.52
N ALA A 89 -3.80 -47.04 1.44
CA ALA A 89 -5.18 -47.42 1.14
C ALA A 89 -6.04 -46.16 0.92
N PHE A 90 -6.29 -45.81 -0.34
CA PHE A 90 -7.21 -44.72 -0.68
C PHE A 90 -8.68 -45.11 -0.44
N PRO A 91 -9.54 -44.16 -0.04
CA PRO A 91 -10.99 -44.36 0.03
C PRO A 91 -11.60 -44.93 -1.26
N GLU A 92 -12.75 -45.59 -1.12
CA GLU A 92 -13.54 -46.04 -2.27
C GLU A 92 -14.34 -44.87 -2.85
N GLU A 93 -13.85 -44.31 -3.97
CA GLU A 93 -14.58 -43.32 -4.76
C GLU A 93 -15.86 -43.94 -5.33
N THR A 94 -17.03 -43.40 -4.97
CA THR A 94 -18.35 -43.86 -5.44
C THR A 94 -18.59 -43.48 -6.90
N SER A 95 -18.02 -44.26 -7.82
CA SER A 95 -18.10 -44.00 -9.26
C SER A 95 -19.53 -44.11 -9.83
N GLY A 96 -19.83 -43.29 -10.84
CA GLY A 96 -21.08 -43.32 -11.61
C GLY A 96 -22.23 -42.53 -10.97
N MET A 97 -23.46 -42.91 -11.31
CA MET A 97 -24.69 -42.15 -11.03
C MET A 97 -25.03 -41.95 -9.55
N TRP A 98 -24.28 -42.59 -8.64
CA TRP A 98 -24.48 -42.56 -7.20
C TRP A 98 -23.88 -41.31 -6.53
N SER A 99 -22.74 -40.78 -7.02
CA SER A 99 -22.16 -39.53 -6.49
C SER A 99 -23.07 -38.32 -6.71
N VAL A 100 -23.88 -38.33 -7.77
CA VAL A 100 -24.91 -37.31 -8.04
C VAL A 100 -26.10 -37.39 -7.08
N LEU A 101 -26.39 -38.57 -6.53
CA LEU A 101 -27.53 -38.80 -5.64
C LEU A 101 -27.19 -38.65 -4.15
N PHE A 102 -25.94 -38.90 -3.75
CA PHE A 102 -25.52 -38.97 -2.34
C PHE A 102 -24.35 -38.05 -1.99
N GLY A 103 -23.79 -37.31 -2.97
CA GLY A 103 -22.60 -36.49 -2.80
C GLY A 103 -21.31 -37.29 -2.89
N ALA A 104 -20.17 -36.59 -2.89
CA ALA A 104 -18.89 -37.21 -2.63
C ALA A 104 -18.81 -37.64 -1.16
N THR A 105 -18.14 -38.76 -0.88
CA THR A 105 -17.91 -39.21 0.49
C THR A 105 -17.04 -38.19 1.22
N GLU A 106 -17.63 -37.45 2.16
CA GLU A 106 -16.90 -36.52 3.04
C GLU A 106 -15.95 -37.32 3.94
N VAL A 107 -14.65 -37.25 3.64
CA VAL A 107 -13.58 -37.79 4.50
C VAL A 107 -13.41 -36.84 5.68
N PHE A 108 -13.37 -37.35 6.90
CA PHE A 108 -13.17 -36.50 8.08
C PHE A 108 -11.76 -35.87 8.08
N GLU A 109 -11.66 -34.63 8.55
CA GLU A 109 -10.44 -33.81 8.48
C GLU A 109 -9.19 -34.54 9.02
N GLY A 110 -9.30 -35.20 10.19
CA GLY A 110 -8.21 -35.99 10.77
C GLY A 110 -7.88 -37.31 10.06
N GLU A 111 -8.80 -37.87 9.27
CA GLU A 111 -8.53 -39.02 8.40
C GLU A 111 -7.77 -38.56 7.15
N MET A 112 -8.10 -37.38 6.63
CA MET A 112 -7.43 -36.78 5.48
C MET A 112 -5.98 -36.36 5.81
N ASP A 113 -5.73 -35.79 6.99
CA ASP A 113 -4.36 -35.51 7.47
C ASP A 113 -3.50 -36.78 7.56
N SER A 114 -4.08 -37.89 8.06
CA SER A 114 -3.39 -39.18 8.13
C SER A 114 -3.05 -39.72 6.74
N LEU A 115 -3.98 -39.62 5.79
CA LEU A 115 -3.77 -40.05 4.41
C LEU A 115 -2.71 -39.20 3.71
N CYS A 116 -2.71 -37.87 3.91
CA CYS A 116 -1.69 -36.96 3.40
C CYS A 116 -0.29 -37.32 3.92
N LEU A 117 -0.14 -37.63 5.21
CA LEU A 117 1.13 -38.06 5.80
C LEU A 117 1.61 -39.40 5.21
N GLN A 118 0.71 -40.37 5.05
CA GLN A 118 1.04 -41.67 4.43
C GLN A 118 1.43 -41.51 2.95
N LEU A 119 0.74 -40.66 2.20
CA LEU A 119 1.06 -40.37 0.80
C LEU A 119 2.42 -39.66 0.68
N GLN A 120 2.73 -38.72 1.58
CA GLN A 120 4.03 -38.06 1.65
C GLN A 120 5.16 -39.08 1.93
N MET A 121 4.95 -40.03 2.85
CA MET A 121 5.90 -41.11 3.11
C MET A 121 6.09 -42.02 1.88
N TYR A 122 4.99 -42.41 1.22
CA TYR A 122 5.03 -43.24 0.01
C TYR A 122 5.79 -42.56 -1.14
N LEU A 123 5.49 -41.29 -1.43
CA LEU A 123 6.17 -40.53 -2.49
C LEU A 123 7.65 -40.26 -2.15
N GLY A 124 7.99 -40.10 -0.87
CA GLY A 124 9.38 -40.08 -0.42
C GLY A 124 10.11 -41.40 -0.70
N HIS A 125 9.46 -42.53 -0.42
CA HIS A 125 10.04 -43.84 -0.71
C HIS A 125 10.16 -44.12 -2.22
N ALA A 126 9.17 -43.70 -3.01
CA ALA A 126 9.22 -43.76 -4.47
C ALA A 126 10.34 -42.86 -5.04
N LEU A 127 10.61 -41.71 -4.42
CA LEU A 127 11.73 -40.83 -4.79
C LEU A 127 13.08 -41.50 -4.50
N ASP A 128 13.24 -42.14 -3.34
CA ASP A 128 14.48 -42.84 -2.96
C ASP A 128 14.77 -44.04 -3.88
N ILE A 129 13.73 -44.76 -4.32
CA ILE A 129 13.85 -45.97 -5.14
C ILE A 129 13.97 -45.66 -6.64
N CYS A 130 13.07 -44.84 -7.20
CA CYS A 130 13.01 -44.55 -8.64
C CYS A 130 13.87 -43.34 -9.05
N GLY A 131 14.25 -42.49 -8.10
CA GLY A 131 15.00 -41.26 -8.35
C GLY A 131 14.15 -40.13 -8.94
N TRP A 132 14.60 -38.89 -8.70
CA TRP A 132 13.85 -37.67 -9.06
C TRP A 132 13.38 -37.64 -10.51
N LYS A 133 14.22 -38.00 -11.48
CA LYS A 133 13.88 -37.91 -12.91
C LYS A 133 12.69 -38.78 -13.31
N ILE A 134 12.55 -39.97 -12.72
CA ILE A 134 11.43 -40.88 -13.02
C ILE A 134 10.19 -40.42 -12.25
N LEU A 135 10.36 -40.02 -10.99
CA LEU A 135 9.28 -39.46 -10.17
C LEU A 135 8.66 -38.20 -10.82
N SER A 136 9.49 -37.25 -11.24
CA SER A 136 9.04 -36.00 -11.84
C SER A 136 8.40 -36.22 -13.21
N HIS A 137 8.90 -37.17 -13.99
CA HIS A 137 8.30 -37.53 -15.27
C HIS A 137 6.92 -38.18 -15.05
N LEU A 138 6.80 -39.21 -14.21
CA LEU A 138 5.52 -39.89 -13.97
C LEU A 138 4.46 -39.05 -13.24
N LEU A 139 4.86 -38.02 -12.48
CA LEU A 139 3.92 -37.08 -11.84
C LEU A 139 3.59 -35.85 -12.72
N PHE A 140 4.53 -35.37 -13.55
CA PHE A 140 4.45 -34.04 -14.17
C PHE A 140 4.79 -34.02 -15.68
N THR A 141 4.50 -35.09 -16.44
CA THR A 141 4.70 -35.10 -17.91
C THR A 141 3.62 -34.40 -18.72
N GLU A 142 4.07 -33.42 -19.50
CA GLU A 142 3.79 -33.22 -20.94
C GLU A 142 2.37 -33.60 -21.43
N SER A 143 1.39 -32.77 -21.10
CA SER A 143 0.54 -32.21 -22.17
C SER A 143 1.32 -31.11 -22.90
N ASP A 144 1.16 -30.99 -24.22
CA ASP A 144 1.93 -30.10 -25.13
C ASP A 144 1.77 -28.57 -24.89
N ASP A 145 1.18 -28.14 -23.77
CA ASP A 145 1.12 -26.74 -23.35
C ASP A 145 1.74 -26.57 -21.94
N PRO A 146 2.94 -25.97 -21.83
CA PRO A 146 3.63 -25.80 -20.56
C PRO A 146 2.97 -24.77 -19.64
N ASP A 147 2.05 -23.94 -20.15
CA ASP A 147 1.38 -22.89 -19.38
C ASP A 147 -0.04 -23.29 -18.90
N GLU A 148 -0.61 -24.43 -19.33
CA GLU A 148 -2.07 -24.67 -19.21
C GLU A 148 -2.54 -25.46 -17.97
N TYR A 149 -1.70 -26.22 -17.23
CA TYR A 149 -2.20 -27.07 -16.13
C TYR A 149 -1.30 -27.34 -14.90
N TYR A 150 -0.27 -26.54 -14.64
CA TYR A 150 0.55 -26.67 -13.41
C TYR A 150 0.49 -25.42 -12.54
N GLU A 151 -0.49 -25.37 -11.64
CA GLU A 151 -0.52 -24.35 -10.57
C GLU A 151 0.68 -24.55 -9.64
N SER A 152 1.36 -23.48 -9.23
CA SER A 152 2.43 -23.61 -8.25
C SER A 152 1.87 -24.12 -6.91
N LEU A 153 2.66 -24.91 -6.15
CA LEU A 153 2.30 -25.30 -4.78
C LEU A 153 1.98 -24.09 -3.90
N SER A 154 2.55 -22.92 -4.20
CA SER A 154 2.23 -21.68 -3.50
C SER A 154 0.86 -21.11 -3.87
N GLU A 155 0.45 -21.24 -5.14
CA GLU A 155 -0.82 -20.75 -5.66
C GLU A 155 -1.97 -21.62 -5.18
N LEU A 156 -1.81 -22.95 -5.23
CA LEU A 156 -2.81 -23.89 -4.69
C LEU A 156 -3.05 -23.67 -3.19
N ARG A 157 -1.97 -23.45 -2.41
CA ARG A 157 -2.09 -23.09 -0.98
C ARG A 157 -2.76 -21.74 -0.79
N GLN A 158 -2.40 -20.72 -1.59
CA GLN A 158 -3.04 -19.42 -1.52
C GLN A 158 -4.55 -19.52 -1.80
N LYS A 159 -4.95 -20.26 -2.85
CA LYS A 159 -6.36 -20.54 -3.17
C LYS A 159 -7.09 -21.21 -2.02
N GLY A 160 -6.48 -22.22 -1.38
CA GLY A 160 -7.04 -22.86 -0.19
C GLY A 160 -7.37 -21.86 0.93
N TYR A 161 -6.44 -20.96 1.28
CA TYR A 161 -6.69 -19.89 2.25
C TYR A 161 -7.75 -18.87 1.77
N GLU A 162 -7.74 -18.51 0.48
CA GLU A 162 -8.73 -17.62 -0.12
C GLU A 162 -10.15 -18.23 -0.13
N GLU A 163 -10.28 -19.55 -0.29
CA GLU A 163 -11.53 -20.29 -0.21
C GLU A 163 -12.08 -20.38 1.21
N VAL A 164 -11.23 -20.64 2.21
CA VAL A 164 -11.62 -20.58 3.64
C VAL A 164 -12.14 -19.17 3.96
N LEU A 165 -11.40 -18.14 3.54
CA LEU A 165 -11.80 -16.74 3.68
C LEU A 165 -13.10 -16.42 2.93
N HIS A 166 -13.31 -16.98 1.73
CA HIS A 166 -14.54 -16.80 0.96
C HIS A 166 -15.75 -17.46 1.65
N ARG A 167 -15.58 -18.67 2.19
CA ARG A 167 -16.61 -19.37 2.98
C ARG A 167 -16.98 -18.56 4.23
N ALA A 168 -16.00 -18.06 4.99
CA ALA A 168 -16.26 -17.21 6.15
C ALA A 168 -16.96 -15.89 5.79
N LYS A 169 -16.55 -15.23 4.69
CA LYS A 169 -17.23 -14.03 4.15
C LYS A 169 -18.69 -14.31 3.79
N LYS A 170 -18.96 -15.43 3.10
CA LYS A 170 -20.31 -15.83 2.68
C LYS A 170 -21.21 -16.12 3.89
N HIS A 171 -20.71 -16.90 4.85
CA HIS A 171 -21.46 -17.20 6.07
C HIS A 171 -21.83 -15.92 6.85
N LEU A 172 -20.87 -15.00 7.03
CA LEU A 172 -21.17 -13.71 7.65
C LEU A 172 -22.23 -12.93 6.83
N GLN A 173 -22.13 -12.86 5.51
CA GLN A 173 -23.13 -12.21 4.66
C GLN A 173 -24.54 -12.79 4.85
N GLU A 174 -24.68 -14.11 4.92
CA GLU A 174 -25.96 -14.78 5.19
C GLU A 174 -26.57 -14.35 6.54
N LEU A 175 -25.75 -14.25 7.59
CA LEU A 175 -26.18 -13.69 8.89
C LEU A 175 -26.60 -12.22 8.78
N LEU A 176 -25.88 -11.41 7.98
CA LEU A 176 -26.23 -10.00 7.77
C LEU A 176 -27.55 -9.82 7.01
N GLU A 177 -27.88 -10.72 6.09
CA GLU A 177 -29.19 -10.71 5.43
C GLU A 177 -30.32 -11.10 6.40
N LYS A 178 -30.10 -12.11 7.27
CA LYS A 178 -31.04 -12.42 8.38
C LYS A 178 -31.24 -11.20 9.27
N HIS A 179 -30.16 -10.53 9.69
CA HIS A 179 -30.18 -9.37 10.58
C HIS A 179 -31.06 -8.21 10.05
N LYS A 180 -31.12 -7.99 8.73
CA LYS A 180 -32.01 -6.97 8.15
C LYS A 180 -33.50 -7.23 8.43
N THR A 181 -33.89 -8.49 8.62
CA THR A 181 -35.28 -8.92 8.82
C THR A 181 -35.66 -9.10 10.29
N THR A 182 -34.68 -9.20 11.20
CA THR A 182 -34.92 -9.43 12.62
C THR A 182 -35.18 -8.11 13.37
N GLU A 183 -36.35 -7.96 13.98
CA GLU A 183 -36.71 -6.76 14.76
C GLU A 183 -36.84 -7.00 16.28
N ARG A 184 -36.97 -8.27 16.71
CA ARG A 184 -37.20 -8.63 18.11
C ARG A 184 -35.87 -8.70 18.87
N MET A 185 -35.81 -8.06 20.04
CA MET A 185 -34.58 -8.00 20.84
C MET A 185 -34.00 -9.37 21.22
N VAL A 186 -34.84 -10.36 21.52
CA VAL A 186 -34.37 -11.71 21.91
C VAL A 186 -33.69 -12.39 20.73
N GLU A 187 -34.37 -12.47 19.58
CA GLU A 187 -33.82 -13.03 18.34
C GLU A 187 -32.58 -12.27 17.85
N LEU A 188 -32.52 -10.96 18.08
CA LEU A 188 -31.31 -10.16 17.84
C LEU A 188 -30.16 -10.57 18.77
N LEU A 189 -30.40 -10.78 20.07
CA LEU A 189 -29.36 -11.19 21.03
C LEU A 189 -28.70 -12.52 20.67
N ASP A 190 -29.47 -13.48 20.16
CA ASP A 190 -28.93 -14.76 19.68
C ASP A 190 -28.13 -14.56 18.38
N LEU A 191 -28.71 -13.86 17.39
CA LEU A 191 -28.04 -13.55 16.11
C LEU A 191 -26.75 -12.74 16.29
N TYR A 192 -26.67 -11.94 17.33
CA TYR A 192 -25.49 -11.16 17.68
C TYR A 192 -24.32 -12.01 18.20
N LEU A 193 -24.59 -13.18 18.77
CA LEU A 193 -23.57 -14.17 19.12
C LEU A 193 -23.07 -14.86 17.84
N GLU A 194 -23.99 -15.30 16.98
CA GLU A 194 -23.65 -15.84 15.65
C GLU A 194 -22.82 -14.84 14.82
N GLU A 195 -23.17 -13.53 14.83
CA GLU A 195 -22.39 -12.48 14.17
C GLU A 195 -20.97 -12.32 14.76
N ASP A 196 -20.80 -12.42 16.09
CA ASP A 196 -19.48 -12.31 16.75
C ASP A 196 -18.60 -13.54 16.42
N GLU A 197 -19.18 -14.74 16.38
CA GLU A 197 -18.50 -16.00 16.00
C GLU A 197 -18.10 -16.02 14.52
N ALA A 198 -19.04 -15.70 13.61
CA ALA A 198 -18.75 -15.61 12.18
C ALA A 198 -17.75 -14.49 11.84
N PHE A 199 -17.76 -13.39 12.61
CA PHE A 199 -16.74 -12.35 12.51
C PHE A 199 -15.37 -12.81 13.02
N ALA A 200 -15.31 -13.59 14.09
CA ALA A 200 -14.05 -14.17 14.59
C ALA A 200 -13.43 -15.10 13.53
N ALA A 201 -14.22 -16.03 12.96
CA ALA A 201 -13.78 -16.92 11.89
C ALA A 201 -13.33 -16.16 10.63
N LEU A 202 -14.01 -15.05 10.28
CA LEU A 202 -13.57 -14.17 9.19
C LEU A 202 -12.21 -13.52 9.47
N VAL A 203 -11.97 -13.06 10.70
CA VAL A 203 -10.67 -12.47 11.09
C VAL A 203 -9.58 -13.53 11.13
N GLU A 204 -9.87 -14.73 11.62
CA GLU A 204 -8.96 -15.88 11.66
C GLU A 204 -8.51 -16.28 10.24
N ALA A 205 -9.45 -16.57 9.34
CA ALA A 205 -9.15 -16.88 7.93
C ALA A 205 -8.40 -15.74 7.21
N THR A 206 -8.71 -14.48 7.53
CA THR A 206 -7.94 -13.32 7.02
C THR A 206 -6.52 -13.31 7.59
N THR A 207 -6.36 -13.65 8.87
CA THR A 207 -5.06 -13.69 9.56
C THR A 207 -4.18 -14.77 8.97
N GLU A 208 -4.68 -15.98 8.75
CA GLU A 208 -3.93 -17.08 8.14
C GLU A 208 -3.45 -16.74 6.72
N LEU A 209 -4.36 -16.26 5.86
CA LEU A 209 -4.01 -15.83 4.50
C LEU A 209 -2.90 -14.76 4.52
N TYR A 210 -3.02 -13.75 5.37
CA TYR A 210 -2.00 -12.69 5.44
C TYR A 210 -0.70 -13.14 6.12
N GLN A 211 -0.74 -14.09 7.05
CA GLN A 211 0.49 -14.71 7.60
C GLN A 211 1.24 -15.47 6.49
N TYR A 212 0.51 -16.24 5.67
CA TYR A 212 1.05 -16.94 4.52
C TYR A 212 1.65 -15.97 3.48
N LEU A 213 0.88 -14.96 3.04
CA LEU A 213 1.34 -13.95 2.06
C LEU A 213 2.53 -13.11 2.56
N LEU A 214 2.67 -12.91 3.86
CA LEU A 214 3.82 -12.19 4.45
C LEU A 214 5.10 -13.03 4.49
N GLN A 215 5.00 -14.37 4.48
CA GLN A 215 6.13 -15.24 4.78
C GLN A 215 7.29 -15.12 3.78
N PRO A 216 7.08 -15.16 2.44
CA PRO A 216 8.18 -15.04 1.48
C PRO A 216 8.99 -13.75 1.64
N PHE A 217 8.34 -12.65 2.05
CA PHE A 217 9.02 -11.37 2.29
C PHE A 217 9.78 -11.35 3.62
N ARG A 218 9.31 -12.06 4.66
CA ARG A 218 10.05 -12.25 5.92
C ARG A 218 11.33 -13.05 5.66
N ASP A 219 11.20 -14.17 4.95
CA ASP A 219 12.30 -15.05 4.57
C ASP A 219 13.33 -14.31 3.69
N MET A 220 12.86 -13.60 2.65
CA MET A 220 13.72 -12.78 1.78
C MET A 220 14.46 -11.67 2.55
N ARG A 221 13.80 -11.02 3.53
CA ARG A 221 14.43 -10.02 4.40
C ARG A 221 15.53 -10.65 5.26
N GLU A 222 15.28 -11.81 5.84
CA GLU A 222 16.20 -12.51 6.74
C GLU A 222 17.39 -13.13 5.99
N LEU A 223 17.13 -13.83 4.90
CA LEU A 223 18.15 -14.33 3.97
C LEU A 223 19.06 -13.20 3.48
N ALA A 224 18.49 -12.05 3.10
CA ALA A 224 19.29 -10.91 2.69
C ALA A 224 20.15 -10.36 3.84
N MET A 225 19.63 -10.23 5.07
CA MET A 225 20.44 -9.82 6.22
C MET A 225 21.60 -10.79 6.50
N LEU A 226 21.36 -12.10 6.45
CA LEU A 226 22.39 -13.13 6.62
C LEU A 226 23.46 -13.06 5.51
N ARG A 227 23.06 -12.94 4.24
CA ARG A 227 23.99 -12.81 3.11
C ARG A 227 24.84 -11.54 3.20
N ARG A 228 24.25 -10.41 3.60
CA ARG A 228 25.00 -9.17 3.85
C ARG A 228 26.02 -9.30 4.99
N GLN A 229 25.64 -9.97 6.08
CA GLN A 229 26.57 -10.26 7.18
C GLN A 229 27.73 -11.16 6.72
N GLN A 230 27.44 -12.21 5.95
CA GLN A 230 28.46 -13.08 5.35
C GLN A 230 29.40 -12.30 4.41
N ILE A 231 28.86 -11.42 3.56
CA ILE A 231 29.64 -10.56 2.67
C ILE A 231 30.52 -9.62 3.47
N LYS A 232 30.00 -8.96 4.52
CA LYS A 232 30.77 -8.09 5.40
C LYS A 232 31.96 -8.82 6.03
N ILE A 233 31.73 -9.99 6.62
CA ILE A 233 32.80 -10.84 7.18
C ILE A 233 33.83 -11.20 6.10
N SER A 234 33.40 -11.51 4.87
CA SER A 234 34.32 -11.83 3.78
C SER A 234 35.19 -10.63 3.35
N ILE A 235 34.65 -9.41 3.35
CA ILE A 235 35.38 -8.17 3.05
C ILE A 235 36.36 -7.81 4.16
N GLU A 236 36.05 -8.15 5.41
CA GLU A 236 36.93 -7.96 6.58
C GLU A 236 38.11 -8.96 6.62
N ASN A 237 38.16 -9.96 5.72
CA ASN A 237 39.30 -10.86 5.58
C ASN A 237 40.36 -10.30 4.62
N ASP A 238 41.58 -10.08 5.12
CA ASP A 238 42.71 -9.45 4.40
C ASP A 238 43.23 -10.21 3.16
N TYR A 239 42.72 -11.41 2.88
CA TYR A 239 43.16 -12.28 1.77
C TYR A 239 42.46 -12.01 0.43
N LEU A 240 41.53 -11.05 0.35
CA LEU A 240 40.76 -10.78 -0.87
C LEU A 240 41.39 -9.67 -1.73
N GLY A 241 41.57 -9.95 -3.03
CA GLY A 241 42.00 -8.96 -4.01
C GLY A 241 40.94 -7.89 -4.30
N PRO A 242 41.34 -6.68 -4.74
CA PRO A 242 40.45 -5.52 -4.86
C PRO A 242 39.24 -5.75 -5.77
N ARG A 243 39.41 -6.49 -6.88
CA ARG A 243 38.30 -6.85 -7.78
C ARG A 243 37.24 -7.74 -7.10
N ARG A 244 37.64 -8.64 -6.19
CA ARG A 244 36.69 -9.48 -5.43
C ARG A 244 35.96 -8.65 -4.39
N ILE A 245 36.66 -7.74 -3.71
CA ILE A 245 36.05 -6.79 -2.76
C ILE A 245 35.02 -5.89 -3.46
N GLU A 246 35.31 -5.41 -4.67
CA GLU A 246 34.36 -4.61 -5.46
C GLU A 246 33.12 -5.43 -5.89
N GLY A 247 33.32 -6.67 -6.34
CA GLY A 247 32.23 -7.61 -6.61
C GLY A 247 31.34 -7.84 -5.38
N LEU A 248 31.95 -8.11 -4.22
CA LEU A 248 31.26 -8.29 -2.95
C LEU A 248 30.48 -7.03 -2.50
N LYS A 249 31.03 -5.82 -2.72
CA LYS A 249 30.28 -4.56 -2.47
C LYS A 249 29.05 -4.43 -3.37
N LYS A 250 29.14 -4.85 -4.63
CA LYS A 250 27.99 -4.88 -5.56
C LYS A 250 26.95 -5.94 -5.15
N GLU A 251 27.41 -7.10 -4.67
CA GLU A 251 26.54 -8.13 -4.08
C GLU A 251 25.82 -7.60 -2.83
N ASP A 252 26.51 -6.93 -1.89
CA ASP A 252 25.89 -6.34 -0.69
C ASP A 252 24.80 -5.31 -1.05
N PHE A 253 25.07 -4.44 -2.03
CA PHE A 253 24.08 -3.47 -2.51
C PHE A 253 22.84 -4.15 -3.10
N ASN A 254 23.01 -5.23 -3.86
CA ASN A 254 21.90 -6.01 -4.41
C ASN A 254 21.08 -6.68 -3.29
N TRP A 255 21.71 -7.27 -2.29
CA TRP A 255 21.01 -7.84 -1.12
C TRP A 255 20.35 -6.76 -0.27
N GLN A 256 20.96 -5.58 -0.11
CA GLN A 256 20.33 -4.42 0.55
C GLN A 256 19.05 -4.01 -0.18
N ARG A 257 19.07 -3.98 -1.52
CA ARG A 257 17.89 -3.66 -2.32
C ARG A 257 16.79 -4.70 -2.15
N LYS A 258 17.12 -6.00 -2.21
CA LYS A 258 16.16 -7.10 -1.95
C LYS A 258 15.54 -7.00 -0.55
N ALA A 259 16.36 -6.79 0.48
CA ALA A 259 15.89 -6.60 1.86
C ALA A 259 14.95 -5.38 2.00
N HIS A 260 15.29 -4.26 1.36
CA HIS A 260 14.47 -3.06 1.42
C HIS A 260 13.12 -3.24 0.71
N MET A 261 13.10 -3.84 -0.48
CA MET A 261 11.85 -4.15 -1.19
C MET A 261 10.96 -5.09 -0.35
N ALA A 262 11.52 -6.14 0.24
CA ALA A 262 10.78 -7.04 1.11
C ALA A 262 10.19 -6.33 2.35
N VAL A 263 10.91 -5.37 2.94
CA VAL A 263 10.40 -4.54 4.04
C VAL A 263 9.25 -3.62 3.62
N LEU A 264 9.23 -3.12 2.39
CA LEU A 264 8.10 -2.35 1.85
C LEU A 264 6.89 -3.27 1.60
N SER A 265 7.08 -4.43 0.95
CA SER A 265 6.01 -5.41 0.73
C SER A 265 5.36 -5.92 2.02
N ILE A 266 6.15 -6.16 3.08
CA ILE A 266 5.63 -6.48 4.43
C ILE A 266 4.72 -5.36 4.94
N GLN A 267 5.12 -4.10 4.78
CA GLN A 267 4.35 -2.94 5.25
C GLN A 267 3.05 -2.76 4.48
N ASP A 268 3.09 -2.85 3.15
CA ASP A 268 1.90 -2.74 2.30
C ASP A 268 0.87 -3.83 2.62
N LEU A 269 1.31 -5.09 2.77
CA LEU A 269 0.44 -6.20 3.19
C LEU A 269 -0.10 -5.99 4.62
N THR A 270 0.72 -5.51 5.55
CA THR A 270 0.29 -5.21 6.93
C THR A 270 -0.77 -4.10 6.97
N VAL A 271 -0.63 -3.05 6.16
CA VAL A 271 -1.66 -2.00 6.05
C VAL A 271 -2.94 -2.59 5.47
N LYS A 272 -2.89 -3.34 4.36
CA LYS A 272 -4.07 -3.97 3.74
C LYS A 272 -4.81 -4.90 4.70
N TYR A 273 -4.08 -5.72 5.47
CA TYR A 273 -4.65 -6.56 6.53
C TYR A 273 -5.48 -5.73 7.52
N PHE A 274 -4.87 -4.72 8.13
CA PHE A 274 -5.56 -3.86 9.11
C PHE A 274 -6.66 -2.99 8.48
N GLU A 275 -6.60 -2.67 7.18
CA GLU A 275 -7.71 -2.01 6.47
C GLU A 275 -8.93 -2.91 6.39
N ILE A 276 -8.73 -4.20 6.08
CA ILE A 276 -9.81 -5.20 6.01
C ILE A 276 -10.39 -5.42 7.42
N THR A 277 -9.57 -5.72 8.43
CA THR A 277 -10.07 -6.01 9.79
C THR A 277 -10.74 -4.79 10.41
N ALA A 278 -10.14 -3.60 10.36
CA ALA A 278 -10.75 -2.40 10.94
C ALA A 278 -12.02 -1.97 10.21
N LYS A 279 -12.12 -2.16 8.88
CA LYS A 279 -13.35 -1.90 8.11
C LYS A 279 -14.46 -2.87 8.48
N ALA A 280 -14.15 -4.17 8.59
CA ALA A 280 -15.11 -5.18 8.99
C ALA A 280 -15.59 -4.97 10.44
N GLN A 281 -14.66 -4.75 11.37
CA GLN A 281 -14.92 -4.44 12.80
C GLN A 281 -15.81 -3.21 12.95
N LYS A 282 -15.51 -2.14 12.21
CA LYS A 282 -16.33 -0.92 12.16
C LYS A 282 -17.71 -1.22 11.58
N GLY A 283 -17.81 -2.08 10.56
CA GLY A 283 -19.09 -2.51 9.99
C GLY A 283 -20.00 -3.20 11.00
N VAL A 284 -19.47 -4.12 11.84
CA VAL A 284 -20.23 -4.73 12.94
C VAL A 284 -20.73 -3.65 13.89
N TYR A 285 -19.83 -2.80 14.39
CA TYR A 285 -20.18 -1.70 15.29
C TYR A 285 -21.21 -0.73 14.68
N ASP A 286 -21.10 -0.38 13.39
CA ASP A 286 -21.98 0.56 12.68
C ASP A 286 -23.37 -0.02 12.33
N ARG A 287 -23.48 -1.34 12.08
CA ARG A 287 -24.77 -2.03 11.80
C ARG A 287 -25.64 -2.12 13.02
N MET A 288 -25.08 -2.70 14.07
CA MET A 288 -25.54 -2.70 15.44
C MET A 288 -25.78 -1.29 15.99
N ARG A 289 -25.01 -0.31 15.47
CA ARG A 289 -25.31 1.10 15.67
C ARG A 289 -26.68 1.47 15.10
N ALA A 290 -27.24 0.83 14.09
CA ALA A 290 -28.63 1.07 13.72
C ALA A 290 -29.61 0.74 14.87
N ASP A 291 -29.28 -0.17 15.80
CA ASP A 291 -30.31 -0.90 16.55
C ASP A 291 -30.81 -0.26 17.86
N GLN A 292 -30.01 0.28 18.80
CA GLN A 292 -30.58 1.15 19.89
C GLN A 292 -31.32 2.40 19.39
N LYS A 293 -31.18 2.77 18.10
CA LYS A 293 -32.00 3.84 17.50
C LYS A 293 -33.39 3.34 17.13
N LYS A 294 -33.58 2.03 16.99
CA LYS A 294 -34.85 1.33 16.81
C LYS A 294 -35.40 0.81 18.17
N CYS A 295 -34.53 0.22 19.00
CA CYS A 295 -34.88 -0.49 20.22
C CYS A 295 -35.10 0.46 21.41
N GLY A 296 -36.13 0.17 22.23
CA GLY A 296 -36.40 0.91 23.45
C GLY A 296 -35.31 0.73 24.53
N LYS A 297 -35.12 1.75 25.38
CA LYS A 297 -34.05 1.79 26.40
C LYS A 297 -34.00 0.54 27.31
N ALA A 298 -35.15 0.01 27.71
CA ALA A 298 -35.22 -1.18 28.57
C ALA A 298 -34.75 -2.45 27.85
N ALA A 299 -35.22 -2.67 26.61
CA ALA A 299 -34.76 -3.78 25.77
C ALA A 299 -33.26 -3.67 25.48
N TRP A 300 -32.76 -2.45 25.26
CA TRP A 300 -31.34 -2.23 25.03
C TRP A 300 -30.45 -2.44 26.25
N ALA A 301 -30.96 -2.45 27.49
CA ALA A 301 -30.13 -2.63 28.67
C ALA A 301 -29.33 -3.97 28.61
N MET A 302 -29.96 -5.03 28.12
CA MET A 302 -29.33 -6.34 27.85
C MET A 302 -28.20 -6.27 26.83
N ALA A 303 -28.26 -5.27 25.96
CA ALA A 303 -27.29 -4.97 24.92
C ALA A 303 -26.20 -3.98 25.39
N VAL A 304 -26.34 -3.22 26.48
CA VAL A 304 -25.36 -2.16 26.83
C VAL A 304 -23.98 -2.67 27.22
N GLU A 305 -23.84 -3.78 27.95
CA GLU A 305 -22.50 -4.34 28.22
C GLU A 305 -21.82 -4.69 26.89
N ARG A 306 -22.66 -5.11 25.95
CA ARG A 306 -22.26 -5.22 24.56
C ARG A 306 -21.73 -3.86 24.02
N MET A 307 -22.33 -2.67 24.22
CA MET A 307 -21.85 -1.38 23.61
C MET A 307 -20.33 -1.19 23.62
N GLU A 308 -19.75 -1.49 24.75
CA GLU A 308 -18.47 -0.95 25.11
C GLU A 308 -17.31 -1.72 24.50
N LYS A 309 -17.40 -3.05 24.31
CA LYS A 309 -16.24 -3.83 23.83
C LYS A 309 -16.12 -3.86 22.31
N LEU A 310 -17.20 -3.67 21.54
CA LEU A 310 -17.06 -3.33 20.11
C LEU A 310 -16.59 -1.89 19.89
N ARG A 311 -17.03 -0.92 20.69
CA ARG A 311 -16.47 0.45 20.65
C ARG A 311 -14.96 0.42 20.96
N TYR A 312 -14.55 -0.40 21.93
CA TYR A 312 -13.15 -0.65 22.26
C TYR A 312 -12.40 -1.37 21.14
N ALA A 313 -12.96 -2.43 20.56
CA ALA A 313 -12.35 -3.19 19.47
C ALA A 313 -12.14 -2.33 18.23
N VAL A 314 -13.14 -1.55 17.80
CA VAL A 314 -12.99 -0.57 16.70
C VAL A 314 -11.86 0.42 17.00
N ALA A 315 -11.76 0.95 18.22
CA ALA A 315 -10.68 1.87 18.58
C ALA A 315 -9.30 1.18 18.62
N LYS A 316 -9.23 -0.10 19.00
CA LYS A 316 -8.00 -0.91 18.99
C LYS A 316 -7.54 -1.22 17.56
N GLU A 317 -8.42 -1.74 16.71
CA GLU A 317 -8.11 -2.09 15.31
C GLU A 317 -7.78 -0.85 14.48
N THR A 318 -8.56 0.24 14.66
CA THR A 318 -8.25 1.51 13.98
C THR A 318 -6.90 2.07 14.43
N LEU A 319 -6.53 1.91 15.71
CA LEU A 319 -5.21 2.33 16.18
C LEU A 319 -4.08 1.51 15.53
N GLN A 320 -4.23 0.20 15.38
CA GLN A 320 -3.24 -0.63 14.67
C GLN A 320 -3.10 -0.21 13.20
N LEU A 321 -4.22 -0.04 12.50
CA LEU A 321 -4.24 0.46 11.13
C LEU A 321 -3.52 1.81 10.99
N MET A 322 -3.84 2.78 11.85
CA MET A 322 -3.21 4.10 11.76
C MET A 322 -1.73 4.06 12.12
N ARG A 323 -1.29 3.18 13.05
CA ARG A 323 0.14 2.98 13.34
C ARG A 323 0.88 2.33 12.18
N ALA A 324 0.29 1.34 11.49
CA ALA A 324 0.86 0.78 10.26
C ALA A 324 1.00 1.84 9.17
N LYS A 325 -0.04 2.68 8.96
CA LYS A 325 -0.01 3.79 8.01
C LYS A 325 1.01 4.88 8.36
N GLU A 326 1.17 5.21 9.64
CA GLU A 326 2.17 6.18 10.12
C GLU A 326 3.58 5.75 9.70
N ILE A 327 3.94 4.47 9.92
CA ILE A 327 5.25 3.92 9.54
C ILE A 327 5.48 4.02 8.01
N CYS A 328 4.49 3.67 7.20
CA CYS A 328 4.58 3.73 5.74
C CYS A 328 4.75 5.17 5.24
N LEU A 329 3.94 6.10 5.75
CA LEU A 329 4.00 7.52 5.40
C LEU A 329 5.32 8.16 5.82
N GLU A 330 5.83 7.83 7.01
CA GLU A 330 7.16 8.30 7.44
C GLU A 330 8.26 7.80 6.51
N GLN A 331 8.26 6.52 6.13
CA GLN A 331 9.28 5.97 5.21
C GLN A 331 9.19 6.60 3.81
N ASN A 332 7.99 6.71 3.24
CA ASN A 332 7.78 7.35 1.94
C ASN A 332 8.24 8.82 1.95
N LYS A 333 7.96 9.54 3.04
CA LYS A 333 8.42 10.93 3.23
C LYS A 333 9.94 11.04 3.35
N HIS A 334 10.62 10.10 4.02
CA HIS A 334 12.09 10.07 4.04
C HIS A 334 12.65 9.77 2.63
N ALA A 335 12.09 8.80 1.91
CA ALA A 335 12.50 8.49 0.54
C ALA A 335 12.27 9.66 -0.44
N LEU A 336 11.21 10.47 -0.23
CA LEU A 336 10.98 11.73 -0.95
C LEU A 336 12.09 12.76 -0.67
N LYS A 337 12.46 12.94 0.60
CA LYS A 337 13.56 13.83 1.00
C LYS A 337 14.90 13.39 0.39
N ASP A 338 15.20 12.10 0.39
CA ASP A 338 16.44 11.56 -0.20
C ASP A 338 16.45 11.76 -1.73
N LYS A 339 15.32 11.54 -2.40
CA LYS A 339 15.14 11.87 -3.83
C LYS A 339 15.44 13.34 -4.11
N MET A 340 14.86 14.27 -3.33
CA MET A 340 15.09 15.71 -3.45
C MET A 340 16.58 16.08 -3.27
N GLN A 341 17.27 15.46 -2.30
CA GLN A 341 18.70 15.69 -2.07
C GLN A 341 19.61 15.10 -3.17
N SER A 342 19.16 14.04 -3.84
CA SER A 342 19.90 13.38 -4.94
C SER A 342 19.69 14.00 -6.33
N LEU A 343 18.85 15.04 -6.45
CA LEU A 343 18.57 15.70 -7.74
C LEU A 343 19.83 16.34 -8.33
N GLN A 344 20.21 15.89 -9.52
CA GLN A 344 21.27 16.51 -10.30
C GLN A 344 20.78 17.76 -11.03
N SER A 345 21.66 18.73 -11.24
CA SER A 345 21.39 19.94 -12.01
C SER A 345 21.19 19.62 -13.50
N GLY A 346 19.98 19.88 -14.00
CA GLY A 346 19.58 19.72 -15.39
C GLY A 346 18.38 20.60 -15.72
N THR A 347 18.01 20.70 -17.00
CA THR A 347 16.93 21.60 -17.47
C THR A 347 15.60 21.37 -16.76
N ASP A 348 15.27 20.12 -16.45
CA ASP A 348 14.04 19.73 -15.77
C ASP A 348 14.14 19.72 -14.23
N ALA A 349 15.32 19.97 -13.65
CA ALA A 349 15.55 19.73 -12.23
C ALA A 349 14.63 20.57 -11.34
N ILE A 350 14.36 21.83 -11.72
CA ILE A 350 13.45 22.73 -11.02
C ILE A 350 12.02 22.20 -11.06
N ALA A 351 11.52 21.79 -12.23
CA ALA A 351 10.18 21.24 -12.37
C ALA A 351 10.00 19.89 -11.63
N ARG A 352 11.07 19.09 -11.52
CA ARG A 352 11.10 17.86 -10.72
C ARG A 352 11.10 18.18 -9.22
N LEU A 353 11.86 19.17 -8.78
CA LEU A 353 11.90 19.62 -7.39
C LEU A 353 10.53 20.11 -6.92
N VAL A 354 9.88 21.00 -7.67
CA VAL A 354 8.54 21.54 -7.32
C VAL A 354 7.50 20.42 -7.19
N ARG A 355 7.56 19.37 -8.01
CA ARG A 355 6.69 18.20 -7.87
C ARG A 355 6.99 17.42 -6.58
N LEU A 356 8.25 17.13 -6.30
CA LEU A 356 8.65 16.41 -5.08
C LEU A 356 8.37 17.22 -3.80
N GLU A 357 8.47 18.55 -3.85
CA GLU A 357 8.03 19.43 -2.77
C GLU A 357 6.51 19.31 -2.54
N THR A 358 5.71 19.35 -3.62
CA THR A 358 4.25 19.15 -3.56
C THR A 358 3.91 17.79 -2.93
N ASP A 359 4.49 16.71 -3.45
CA ASP A 359 4.31 15.34 -2.93
C ASP A 359 4.68 15.24 -1.44
N TYR A 360 5.77 15.92 -1.02
CA TYR A 360 6.21 15.97 0.37
C TYR A 360 5.23 16.73 1.27
N TYR A 361 4.63 17.83 0.80
CA TYR A 361 3.58 18.55 1.52
C TYR A 361 2.32 17.71 1.68
N ASP A 362 1.86 17.02 0.63
CA ASP A 362 0.68 16.15 0.70
C ASP A 362 0.90 14.98 1.68
N MET A 363 2.07 14.33 1.63
CA MET A 363 2.46 13.30 2.60
C MET A 363 2.54 13.86 4.04
N GLN A 364 2.98 15.10 4.22
CA GLN A 364 3.03 15.75 5.53
C GLN A 364 1.63 16.05 6.09
N LEU A 365 0.65 16.39 5.23
CA LEU A 365 -0.74 16.58 5.64
C LEU A 365 -1.40 15.25 6.01
N GLN A 366 -1.19 14.19 5.21
CA GLN A 366 -1.66 12.83 5.53
C GLN A 366 -1.09 12.32 6.85
N LEU A 367 0.21 12.57 7.11
CA LEU A 367 0.84 12.19 8.38
C LEU A 367 0.18 12.89 9.58
N TYR A 368 -0.20 14.17 9.46
CA TYR A 368 -0.95 14.86 10.52
C TYR A 368 -2.36 14.31 10.74
N GLU A 369 -3.04 13.86 9.68
CA GLU A 369 -4.36 13.21 9.78
C GLU A 369 -4.26 11.85 10.49
N VAL A 370 -3.32 11.01 10.08
CA VAL A 370 -3.05 9.71 10.72
C VAL A 370 -2.65 9.90 12.19
N GLN A 371 -1.74 10.83 12.50
CA GLN A 371 -1.37 11.16 13.88
C GLN A 371 -2.53 11.69 14.73
N PHE A 372 -3.46 12.44 14.13
CA PHE A 372 -4.66 12.91 14.81
C PHE A 372 -5.63 11.76 15.11
N GLU A 373 -5.85 10.84 14.16
CA GLU A 373 -6.70 9.66 14.35
C GLU A 373 -6.10 8.65 15.35
N ILE A 374 -4.77 8.48 15.37
CA ILE A 374 -4.04 7.76 16.44
C ILE A 374 -4.41 8.31 17.81
N LEU A 375 -4.23 9.63 18.02
CA LEU A 375 -4.51 10.27 19.31
C LEU A 375 -6.01 10.19 19.69
N LYS A 376 -6.90 10.19 18.71
CA LYS A 376 -8.35 10.01 18.91
C LYS A 376 -8.68 8.59 19.35
N CYS A 377 -8.04 7.57 18.78
CA CYS A 377 -8.18 6.19 19.23
C CYS A 377 -7.59 5.99 20.64
N GLU A 378 -6.39 6.54 20.91
CA GLU A 378 -5.80 6.52 22.26
C GLU A 378 -6.70 7.19 23.32
N GLU A 379 -7.35 8.33 22.99
CA GLU A 379 -8.29 9.00 23.89
C GLU A 379 -9.55 8.16 24.15
N LEU A 380 -10.07 7.45 23.14
CA LEU A 380 -11.21 6.54 23.28
C LEU A 380 -10.87 5.35 24.18
N LEU A 381 -9.71 4.71 23.98
CA LEU A 381 -9.24 3.60 24.81
C LEU A 381 -9.03 4.01 26.28
N LEU A 382 -8.44 5.19 26.52
CA LEU A 382 -8.31 5.75 27.87
C LEU A 382 -9.68 6.09 28.49
N THR A 383 -10.65 6.50 27.68
CA THR A 383 -12.01 6.81 28.16
C THR A 383 -12.73 5.54 28.59
N ALA A 384 -12.64 4.44 27.82
CA ALA A 384 -13.17 3.14 28.23
C ALA A 384 -12.50 2.61 29.52
N GLN A 385 -11.18 2.76 29.67
CA GLN A 385 -10.47 2.43 30.91
C GLN A 385 -10.94 3.26 32.11
N LEU A 386 -11.23 4.55 31.89
CA LEU A 386 -11.78 5.43 32.92
C LEU A 386 -13.22 5.06 33.31
N GLU A 387 -14.05 4.71 32.34
CA GLU A 387 -15.42 4.24 32.57
C GLU A 387 -15.42 2.94 33.40
N SER A 388 -14.55 1.98 33.07
CA SER A 388 -14.35 0.74 33.85
C SER A 388 -13.87 1.00 35.30
N ILE A 389 -12.84 1.85 35.49
CA ILE A 389 -12.34 2.16 36.84
C ILE A 389 -13.37 2.93 37.67
N LYS A 390 -14.18 3.79 37.04
CA LYS A 390 -15.25 4.51 37.74
C LYS A 390 -16.35 3.57 38.23
N ARG A 391 -16.73 2.56 37.43
CA ARG A 391 -17.66 1.49 37.87
C ARG A 391 -17.11 0.70 39.04
N LEU A 392 -15.83 0.30 39.00
CA LEU A 392 -15.21 -0.43 40.09
C LEU A 392 -15.11 0.42 41.37
N ILE A 393 -14.92 1.74 41.25
CA ILE A 393 -14.97 2.67 42.40
C ILE A 393 -16.38 2.76 42.97
N THR A 394 -17.44 2.84 42.15
CA THR A 394 -18.82 2.88 42.66
C THR A 394 -19.22 1.55 43.29
N GLU A 395 -18.92 0.42 42.65
CA GLU A 395 -19.17 -0.93 43.19
C GLU A 395 -18.52 -1.12 44.58
N LYS A 396 -17.25 -0.72 44.73
CA LYS A 396 -16.52 -0.76 46.01
C LYS A 396 -16.98 0.30 47.03
N GLN A 397 -17.76 1.30 46.63
CA GLN A 397 -18.37 2.29 47.53
C GLN A 397 -19.80 1.91 47.94
N GLU A 398 -20.47 1.12 47.11
CA GLU A 398 -21.84 0.61 47.29
C GLU A 398 -21.84 -0.79 47.94
N GLU A 399 -20.67 -1.35 48.26
CA GLU A 399 -20.49 -2.62 48.98
C GLU A 399 -21.10 -2.56 50.40
N VAL A 400 -22.31 -3.08 50.56
CA VAL A 400 -23.08 -3.03 51.83
C VAL A 400 -22.52 -4.05 52.83
N VAL A 401 -21.84 -3.56 53.86
CA VAL A 401 -21.37 -4.38 54.99
C VAL A 401 -22.50 -4.56 56.02
N TYR A 402 -23.01 -5.78 56.13
CA TYR A 402 -23.92 -6.18 57.21
C TYR A 402 -23.12 -6.52 58.48
N TYR A 403 -23.48 -5.90 59.61
CA TYR A 403 -22.91 -6.22 60.91
C TYR A 403 -23.93 -7.00 61.73
N ASP A 404 -23.60 -8.25 62.05
CA ASP A 404 -24.40 -9.07 62.98
C ASP A 404 -24.08 -8.72 64.44
N THR A 405 -24.99 -9.05 65.36
CA THR A 405 -24.82 -8.79 66.79
C THR A 405 -23.96 -9.85 67.46
N TYR A 406 -22.95 -9.43 68.23
CA TYR A 406 -21.93 -10.30 68.82
C TYR A 406 -22.49 -11.30 69.86
N GLU A 407 -22.26 -12.60 69.64
CA GLU A 407 -22.62 -13.67 70.59
C GLU A 407 -21.44 -14.29 71.36
N SER A 408 -20.17 -14.08 70.94
CA SER A 408 -19.00 -14.74 71.56
C SER A 408 -17.71 -13.89 71.59
N MET A 409 -16.67 -14.39 72.27
CA MET A 409 -15.33 -13.77 72.29
C MET A 409 -14.61 -13.92 70.93
N GLU A 410 -14.85 -15.00 70.19
CA GLU A 410 -14.33 -15.17 68.81
C GLU A 410 -14.93 -14.12 67.87
N ALA A 411 -16.19 -13.74 68.07
CA ALA A 411 -16.80 -12.64 67.32
C ALA A 411 -16.11 -11.28 67.57
N MET A 412 -15.41 -11.11 68.70
CA MET A 412 -14.57 -9.93 68.94
C MET A 412 -13.25 -9.97 68.15
N GLN A 413 -12.67 -11.15 67.91
CA GLN A 413 -11.47 -11.30 67.07
C GLN A 413 -11.82 -11.16 65.58
N ALA A 414 -12.96 -11.70 65.16
CA ALA A 414 -13.50 -11.47 63.81
C ALA A 414 -13.68 -9.96 63.49
N LYS A 415 -13.97 -9.12 64.50
CA LYS A 415 -14.02 -7.66 64.35
C LYS A 415 -12.68 -7.06 63.94
N GLU A 416 -11.57 -7.61 64.43
CA GLU A 416 -10.21 -7.14 64.13
C GLU A 416 -9.83 -7.53 62.69
N GLU A 417 -10.19 -8.73 62.24
CA GLU A 417 -10.08 -9.17 60.85
C GLU A 417 -10.96 -8.34 59.89
N ILE A 418 -12.21 -8.05 60.26
CA ILE A 418 -13.12 -7.17 59.50
C ILE A 418 -12.57 -5.73 59.45
N ALA A 419 -11.96 -5.23 60.53
CA ALA A 419 -11.29 -3.93 60.54
C ALA A 419 -10.04 -3.90 59.63
N MET A 420 -9.28 -4.99 59.57
CA MET A 420 -8.16 -5.14 58.62
C MET A 420 -8.67 -5.21 57.17
N SER A 421 -9.72 -5.98 56.90
CA SER A 421 -10.35 -6.10 55.58
C SER A 421 -10.88 -4.76 55.07
N THR A 422 -11.70 -4.05 55.87
CA THR A 422 -12.22 -2.72 55.51
C THR A 422 -11.13 -1.66 55.36
N THR A 423 -9.99 -1.81 56.04
CA THR A 423 -8.80 -0.96 55.84
C THR A 423 -8.11 -1.27 54.51
N ALA A 424 -8.00 -2.55 54.14
CA ALA A 424 -7.47 -2.98 52.84
C ALA A 424 -8.35 -2.50 51.68
N GLN A 425 -9.67 -2.62 51.79
CA GLN A 425 -10.64 -2.09 50.81
C GLN A 425 -10.50 -0.56 50.63
N LYS A 426 -10.37 0.20 51.71
CA LYS A 426 -10.11 1.65 51.65
C LYS A 426 -8.79 1.97 50.94
N ALA A 427 -7.73 1.19 51.20
CA ALA A 427 -6.45 1.35 50.50
C ALA A 427 -6.55 1.01 48.99
N GLU A 428 -7.36 0.01 48.62
CA GLU A 428 -7.69 -0.31 47.22
C GLU A 428 -8.44 0.84 46.53
N LEU A 429 -9.49 1.37 47.16
CA LEU A 429 -10.25 2.54 46.67
C LEU A 429 -9.33 3.75 46.40
N VAL A 430 -8.40 4.05 47.31
CA VAL A 430 -7.43 5.14 47.11
C VAL A 430 -6.51 4.87 45.90
N LYS A 431 -6.05 3.63 45.70
CA LYS A 431 -5.26 3.25 44.50
C LYS A 431 -6.07 3.41 43.21
N LEU A 432 -7.35 3.01 43.20
CA LEU A 432 -8.24 3.17 42.05
C LEU A 432 -8.50 4.65 41.73
N GLN A 433 -8.77 5.48 42.74
CA GLN A 433 -8.91 6.93 42.56
C GLN A 433 -7.63 7.58 42.03
N GLN A 434 -6.45 7.17 42.52
CA GLN A 434 -5.16 7.63 41.99
C GLN A 434 -4.98 7.23 40.52
N LYS A 435 -5.30 5.99 40.15
CA LYS A 435 -5.25 5.49 38.77
C LYS A 435 -6.21 6.26 37.85
N SER A 436 -7.43 6.56 38.31
CA SER A 436 -8.39 7.40 37.58
C SER A 436 -7.82 8.79 37.30
N ARG A 437 -7.26 9.47 38.31
CA ARG A 437 -6.63 10.80 38.15
C ARG A 437 -5.45 10.77 37.16
N GLN A 438 -4.62 9.72 37.21
CA GLN A 438 -3.50 9.54 36.27
C GLN A 438 -3.98 9.36 34.82
N LEU A 439 -5.02 8.56 34.60
CA LEU A 439 -5.61 8.34 33.28
C LEU A 439 -6.31 9.60 32.75
N GLU A 440 -7.01 10.37 33.59
CA GLU A 440 -7.57 11.67 33.21
C GLU A 440 -6.48 12.68 32.83
N ALA A 441 -5.37 12.73 33.57
CA ALA A 441 -4.21 13.55 33.22
C ALA A 441 -3.50 13.08 31.93
N ARG A 442 -3.52 11.78 31.61
CA ARG A 442 -3.05 11.27 30.31
C ARG A 442 -4.00 11.65 29.17
N ARG A 443 -5.31 11.52 29.39
CA ARG A 443 -6.36 11.93 28.44
C ARG A 443 -6.23 13.42 28.12
N GLY A 444 -6.12 14.29 29.13
CA GLY A 444 -5.94 15.74 28.93
C GLY A 444 -4.70 16.11 28.12
N ARG A 445 -3.57 15.40 28.34
CA ARG A 445 -2.35 15.56 27.50
C ARG A 445 -2.60 15.18 26.04
N ILE A 446 -3.39 14.13 25.78
CA ILE A 446 -3.77 13.73 24.42
C ILE A 446 -4.72 14.75 23.78
N SER A 447 -5.71 15.25 24.51
CA SER A 447 -6.63 16.29 24.03
C SER A 447 -5.87 17.58 23.66
N ALA A 448 -4.86 17.97 24.45
CA ALA A 448 -3.96 19.08 24.13
C ALA A 448 -3.10 18.81 22.87
N LYS A 449 -2.50 17.62 22.75
CA LYS A 449 -1.78 17.21 21.53
C LYS A 449 -2.66 17.24 20.27
N LYS A 450 -3.93 16.82 20.36
CA LYS A 450 -4.90 16.92 19.26
C LYS A 450 -5.28 18.35 18.88
N ALA A 451 -5.30 19.28 19.84
CA ALA A 451 -5.48 20.70 19.53
C ALA A 451 -4.24 21.27 18.83
N TYR A 452 -3.05 20.93 19.32
CA TYR A 452 -1.78 21.30 18.70
C TYR A 452 -1.65 20.76 17.27
N LEU A 453 -1.94 19.47 17.01
CA LEU A 453 -1.86 18.90 15.66
C LEU A 453 -2.84 19.55 14.68
N ARG A 454 -4.08 19.89 15.11
CA ARG A 454 -5.03 20.62 14.25
C ARG A 454 -4.50 21.99 13.85
N ASN A 455 -3.97 22.75 14.82
CA ASN A 455 -3.34 24.05 14.54
C ASN A 455 -2.11 23.88 13.61
N LYS A 456 -1.26 22.88 13.87
CA LYS A 456 -0.09 22.59 13.04
C LYS A 456 -0.45 22.20 11.59
N LYS A 457 -1.55 21.45 11.40
CA LYS A 457 -2.08 21.13 10.08
C LYS A 457 -2.59 22.38 9.37
N GLU A 458 -3.35 23.23 10.07
CA GLU A 458 -3.88 24.49 9.52
C GLU A 458 -2.74 25.43 9.07
N ILE A 459 -1.74 25.65 9.92
CA ILE A 459 -0.54 26.42 9.57
C ILE A 459 0.17 25.84 8.34
N CYS A 460 0.25 24.51 8.23
CA CYS A 460 0.87 23.84 7.09
C CYS A 460 0.09 24.09 5.78
N ILE A 461 -1.25 24.07 5.84
CA ILE A 461 -2.12 24.35 4.69
C ILE A 461 -1.95 25.82 4.26
N VAL A 462 -2.07 26.77 5.20
CA VAL A 462 -1.93 28.21 4.91
C VAL A 462 -0.55 28.54 4.36
N SER A 463 0.52 28.04 4.99
CA SER A 463 1.89 28.27 4.55
C SER A 463 2.16 27.72 3.14
N HIS A 464 1.57 26.57 2.77
CA HIS A 464 1.70 26.01 1.44
C HIS A 464 0.87 26.80 0.41
N SER A 465 -0.35 27.23 0.75
CA SER A 465 -1.15 28.07 -0.15
C SER A 465 -0.50 29.43 -0.39
N ASP A 466 0.12 30.03 0.63
CA ASP A 466 0.82 31.31 0.52
C ASP A 466 2.07 31.16 -0.37
N GLN A 467 2.82 30.07 -0.21
CA GLN A 467 3.98 29.76 -1.06
C GLN A 467 3.56 29.58 -2.54
N ILE A 468 2.47 28.83 -2.80
CA ILE A 468 1.92 28.68 -4.17
C ILE A 468 1.47 30.02 -4.75
N GLN A 469 0.83 30.89 -3.94
CA GLN A 469 0.42 32.22 -4.39
C GLN A 469 1.64 33.11 -4.69
N GLN A 470 2.68 33.09 -3.87
CA GLN A 470 3.93 33.81 -4.12
C GLN A 470 4.61 33.34 -5.42
N TYR A 471 4.66 32.02 -5.68
CA TYR A 471 5.18 31.50 -6.94
C TYR A 471 4.38 32.03 -8.14
N LYS A 472 3.04 31.96 -8.10
CA LYS A 472 2.17 32.49 -9.18
C LYS A 472 2.38 33.98 -9.42
N LEU A 473 2.41 34.79 -8.36
CA LEU A 473 2.66 36.23 -8.47
C LEU A 473 4.07 36.53 -9.01
N SER A 474 5.07 35.75 -8.63
CA SER A 474 6.43 35.89 -9.18
C SER A 474 6.48 35.51 -10.66
N GLU A 475 5.81 34.44 -11.07
CA GLU A 475 5.72 34.01 -12.47
C GLU A 475 4.95 35.02 -13.32
N GLU A 476 3.83 35.55 -12.83
CA GLU A 476 3.07 36.62 -13.48
C GLU A 476 3.90 37.90 -13.62
N ALA A 477 4.67 38.29 -12.59
CA ALA A 477 5.60 39.41 -12.67
C ALA A 477 6.71 39.15 -13.70
N HIS A 478 7.32 37.96 -13.71
CA HIS A 478 8.32 37.58 -14.73
C HIS A 478 7.73 37.62 -16.15
N ARG A 479 6.55 37.03 -16.37
CA ARG A 479 5.83 37.06 -17.65
C ARG A 479 5.48 38.49 -18.08
N ALA A 480 5.08 39.36 -17.14
CA ALA A 480 4.81 40.77 -17.41
C ALA A 480 6.08 41.54 -17.78
N HIS A 481 7.18 41.35 -17.05
CA HIS A 481 8.48 41.96 -17.36
C HIS A 481 9.02 41.51 -18.72
N HIS A 482 8.99 40.21 -19.01
CA HIS A 482 9.36 39.69 -20.34
C HIS A 482 8.43 40.23 -21.44
N GLY A 483 7.11 40.20 -21.23
CA GLY A 483 6.13 40.70 -22.20
C GLY A 483 6.22 42.21 -22.46
N VAL A 484 6.70 43.00 -21.50
CA VAL A 484 7.02 44.42 -21.68
C VAL A 484 8.35 44.61 -22.42
N GLN A 485 9.38 43.81 -22.09
CA GLN A 485 10.66 43.83 -22.80
C GLN A 485 10.49 43.52 -24.30
N THR A 486 9.81 42.41 -24.61
CA THR A 486 9.55 41.97 -26.01
C THR A 486 8.61 42.89 -26.80
N LYS A 487 7.90 43.81 -26.15
CA LYS A 487 7.06 44.83 -26.81
C LYS A 487 7.82 46.15 -27.04
N ARG A 488 8.75 46.50 -26.15
CA ARG A 488 9.58 47.70 -26.33
C ARG A 488 10.59 47.55 -27.45
N GLU A 489 11.15 46.37 -27.66
CA GLU A 489 12.10 46.10 -28.76
C GLU A 489 11.54 46.45 -30.15
N PRO A 490 10.36 45.95 -30.60
CA PRO A 490 9.80 46.33 -31.89
C PRO A 490 9.33 47.78 -31.97
N ASP A 491 8.76 48.35 -30.90
CA ASP A 491 8.35 49.77 -30.88
C ASP A 491 9.57 50.71 -31.02
N ASP A 492 10.68 50.43 -30.32
CA ASP A 492 11.93 51.18 -30.43
C ASP A 492 12.57 51.02 -31.83
N GLU A 493 12.49 49.84 -32.44
CA GLU A 493 12.99 49.60 -33.80
C GLU A 493 12.15 50.31 -34.88
N GLU A 494 10.82 50.29 -34.78
CA GLU A 494 9.92 50.99 -35.68
C GLU A 494 10.06 52.52 -35.56
N GLU A 495 10.24 53.03 -34.34
CA GLU A 495 10.47 54.46 -34.11
C GLU A 495 11.83 54.91 -34.66
N ARG A 496 12.90 54.09 -34.50
CA ARG A 496 14.22 54.34 -35.11
C ARG A 496 14.16 54.35 -36.63
N SER A 497 13.46 53.38 -37.24
CA SER A 497 13.22 53.32 -38.69
C SER A 497 12.48 54.56 -39.18
N SER A 498 11.40 54.95 -38.50
CA SER A 498 10.59 56.14 -38.83
C SER A 498 11.37 57.46 -38.70
N LYS A 499 12.23 57.57 -37.69
CA LYS A 499 13.17 58.69 -37.50
C LYS A 499 14.19 58.76 -38.64
N TRP A 500 14.75 57.63 -39.06
CA TRP A 500 15.69 57.55 -40.18
C TRP A 500 15.03 57.96 -41.51
N VAL A 501 13.85 57.43 -41.83
CA VAL A 501 13.08 57.81 -43.04
C VAL A 501 12.77 59.30 -43.05
N SER A 502 12.34 59.86 -41.91
CA SER A 502 12.06 61.29 -41.77
C SER A 502 13.31 62.15 -41.98
N GLN A 503 14.46 61.72 -41.46
CA GLN A 503 15.73 62.41 -41.64
C GLN A 503 16.20 62.41 -43.11
N GLU A 504 16.06 61.28 -43.82
CA GLU A 504 16.46 61.21 -45.24
C GLU A 504 15.50 61.97 -46.16
N ARG A 505 14.19 61.97 -45.83
CA ARG A 505 13.20 62.86 -46.44
C ARG A 505 13.57 64.33 -46.24
N GLN A 506 14.01 64.72 -45.04
CA GLN A 506 14.41 66.09 -44.74
C GLN A 506 15.66 66.50 -45.55
N LYS A 507 16.72 65.67 -45.57
CA LYS A 507 17.90 65.89 -46.43
C LYS A 507 17.51 66.04 -47.91
N THR A 508 16.52 65.27 -48.37
CA THR A 508 16.03 65.35 -49.75
C THR A 508 15.29 66.66 -50.02
N LEU A 509 14.42 67.11 -49.11
CA LEU A 509 13.76 68.41 -49.19
C LEU A 509 14.76 69.57 -49.13
N ASP A 510 15.84 69.44 -48.37
CA ASP A 510 16.90 70.45 -48.28
C ASP A 510 17.76 70.48 -49.54
N ARG A 511 18.13 69.33 -50.11
CA ARG A 511 18.73 69.24 -51.46
C ARG A 511 17.85 69.93 -52.51
N LEU A 512 16.53 69.71 -52.48
CA LEU A 512 15.57 70.34 -53.39
C LEU A 512 15.44 71.86 -53.16
N ARG A 513 15.45 72.33 -51.91
CA ARG A 513 15.50 73.77 -51.57
C ARG A 513 16.81 74.40 -52.06
N SER A 514 17.95 73.79 -51.79
CA SER A 514 19.27 74.23 -52.28
C SER A 514 19.34 74.27 -53.81
N PHE A 515 18.77 73.28 -54.48
CA PHE A 515 18.68 73.24 -55.94
C PHE A 515 17.83 74.39 -56.49
N LYS A 516 16.64 74.61 -55.91
CA LYS A 516 15.75 75.73 -56.27
C LYS A 516 16.37 77.10 -56.00
N GLN A 517 17.20 77.21 -54.95
CA GLN A 517 17.91 78.44 -54.58
C GLN A 517 19.13 78.70 -55.48
N ARG A 518 19.81 77.66 -55.97
CA ARG A 518 20.93 77.77 -56.92
C ARG A 518 20.49 78.02 -58.36
N TYR A 519 19.27 77.62 -58.74
CA TYR A 519 18.71 77.82 -60.08
C TYR A 519 17.34 78.54 -60.07
N PRO A 520 17.29 79.82 -59.64
CA PRO A 520 16.07 80.60 -59.69
C PRO A 520 15.72 80.96 -61.15
N GLY A 521 14.77 80.23 -61.75
CA GLY A 521 14.13 80.63 -63.02
C GLY A 521 14.19 79.64 -64.19
N GLN A 522 14.86 78.49 -64.07
CA GLN A 522 14.84 77.46 -65.11
C GLN A 522 14.56 76.06 -64.56
N VAL A 523 13.28 75.67 -64.54
CA VAL A 523 12.86 74.27 -64.43
C VAL A 523 11.70 74.01 -65.40
N ILE A 524 12.05 73.61 -66.63
CA ILE A 524 11.09 72.91 -67.51
C ILE A 524 11.11 71.44 -67.07
N LEU A 525 10.09 71.01 -66.34
CA LEU A 525 9.86 69.59 -66.08
C LEU A 525 9.50 68.91 -67.40
N LYS A 526 10.50 68.31 -68.06
CA LYS A 526 10.24 67.37 -69.16
C LYS A 526 9.52 66.15 -68.60
N SER A 527 8.22 66.08 -68.84
CA SER A 527 7.40 64.94 -68.48
C SER A 527 7.76 63.75 -69.38
N THR A 528 8.54 62.80 -68.86
CA THR A 528 8.70 61.49 -69.49
C THR A 528 7.36 60.76 -69.39
N ARG A 529 6.56 60.88 -70.45
CA ARG A 529 5.24 60.26 -70.61
C ARG A 529 5.38 58.77 -70.88
N GLN A 530 5.91 58.01 -69.93
CA GLN A 530 5.94 56.55 -70.02
C GLN A 530 4.53 56.01 -69.86
N ARG A 531 4.03 55.34 -70.91
CA ARG A 531 2.64 54.91 -71.02
C ARG A 531 2.37 53.76 -70.05
N PHE A 532 1.41 53.91 -69.16
CA PHE A 532 0.85 52.77 -68.42
C PHE A 532 0.14 51.82 -69.39
N GLY A 533 0.71 50.63 -69.56
CA GLY A 533 0.07 49.51 -70.23
C GLY A 533 -1.03 48.93 -69.34
N ARG A 534 -2.28 49.05 -69.79
CA ARG A 534 -3.48 48.58 -69.11
C ARG A 534 -3.54 47.04 -69.14
N ARG A 535 -3.55 46.36 -67.98
CA ARG A 535 -4.26 45.08 -67.79
C ARG A 535 -4.96 45.04 -66.44
N LYS A 536 -6.24 44.64 -66.46
CA LYS A 536 -7.14 44.45 -65.32
C LYS A 536 -7.77 43.06 -65.52
N GLY A 537 -7.98 42.33 -64.44
CA GLY A 537 -8.31 40.90 -64.42
C GLY A 537 -7.56 40.29 -63.23
N THR A 538 -8.11 40.18 -62.01
CA THR A 538 -9.41 39.62 -61.58
C THR A 538 -9.44 38.09 -61.74
N THR A 539 -9.87 37.43 -60.65
CA THR A 539 -9.97 35.97 -60.40
C THR A 539 -8.64 35.26 -60.07
N GLY A 540 -8.72 34.32 -59.11
CA GLY A 540 -7.57 33.61 -58.53
C GLY A 540 -7.88 33.12 -57.11
N SER A 541 -8.68 32.06 -57.01
CA SER A 541 -9.06 31.45 -55.73
C SER A 541 -7.86 30.83 -55.02
N VAL A 542 -7.86 30.85 -53.68
CA VAL A 542 -6.86 30.17 -52.86
C VAL A 542 -7.15 28.66 -52.83
N THR A 543 -6.18 27.84 -53.22
CA THR A 543 -6.13 26.42 -52.81
C THR A 543 -4.71 25.81 -52.90
N PHE A 544 -4.30 25.26 -51.75
CA PHE A 544 -3.59 23.99 -51.55
C PHE A 544 -2.07 23.75 -51.75
N THR A 545 -1.59 22.95 -50.79
CA THR A 545 -0.58 21.86 -50.79
C THR A 545 0.91 22.14 -50.94
N SER A 546 1.63 21.75 -49.87
CA SER A 546 3.02 21.30 -49.86
C SER A 546 3.20 19.90 -50.46
N LYS A 547 4.32 19.69 -51.17
CA LYS A 547 5.09 18.45 -51.49
C LYS A 547 6.12 18.87 -52.58
N GLU A 548 7.34 18.36 -52.71
CA GLU A 548 8.13 17.38 -51.95
C GLU A 548 9.66 17.61 -52.23
N GLN A 549 10.51 16.83 -51.56
CA GLN A 549 12.01 16.70 -51.56
C GLN A 549 12.69 16.43 -52.96
N PRO A 550 14.02 16.09 -53.09
CA PRO A 550 15.17 15.95 -52.14
C PRO A 550 16.58 16.45 -52.63
N GLN A 551 17.65 16.04 -51.92
CA GLN A 551 19.10 15.95 -52.29
C GLN A 551 19.97 17.22 -52.05
N SER A 552 21.22 17.19 -51.57
CA SER A 552 22.17 16.11 -51.17
C SER A 552 23.27 16.59 -50.16
N LEU A 553 23.95 15.65 -49.47
CA LEU A 553 25.20 15.82 -48.69
C LEU A 553 26.46 15.93 -49.61
N PRO A 554 27.73 16.09 -49.15
CA PRO A 554 28.36 16.23 -47.80
C PRO A 554 29.17 17.56 -47.64
N GLY A 555 29.98 17.92 -46.63
CA GLY A 555 30.48 17.29 -45.38
C GLY A 555 32.03 17.14 -45.36
N ALA A 556 32.76 17.83 -44.46
CA ALA A 556 34.12 17.47 -43.93
C ALA A 556 34.80 18.60 -43.07
N PHE A 557 35.87 18.22 -42.33
CA PHE A 557 36.88 19.03 -41.58
C PHE A 557 36.49 19.55 -40.17
N GLN A 558 36.94 18.87 -39.10
CA GLN A 558 38.20 19.04 -38.31
C GLN A 558 38.08 20.16 -37.23
N ALA A 559 38.06 19.89 -35.92
CA ALA A 559 39.05 19.26 -35.02
C ALA A 559 40.16 20.22 -34.52
N LEU A 560 40.20 20.45 -33.19
CA LEU A 560 41.30 20.91 -32.29
C LEU A 560 40.63 21.40 -30.98
N HIS A 561 40.77 20.76 -29.81
CA HIS A 561 41.89 20.76 -28.85
C HIS A 561 42.27 22.12 -28.23
N THR A 562 42.14 22.18 -26.88
CA THR A 562 42.96 22.81 -25.80
C THR A 562 42.02 23.34 -24.70
N THR A 563 41.89 22.76 -23.50
CA THR A 563 42.83 22.59 -22.35
C THR A 563 43.13 23.88 -21.57
N GLU A 564 43.18 23.73 -20.24
CA GLU A 564 43.75 24.63 -19.21
C GLU A 564 43.01 25.95 -18.88
N ASP A 565 43.10 26.50 -17.65
CA ASP A 565 43.07 25.88 -16.31
C ASP A 565 42.91 26.95 -15.20
N ILE A 566 42.62 26.51 -13.96
CA ILE A 566 43.01 27.11 -12.65
C ILE A 566 42.78 28.62 -12.38
N SER A 567 42.01 28.92 -11.32
CA SER A 567 42.47 29.64 -10.08
C SER A 567 41.25 30.12 -9.27
N ALA A 568 40.77 29.38 -8.27
CA ALA A 568 41.27 29.35 -6.88
C ALA A 568 40.99 30.62 -6.04
N ARG A 569 39.92 30.56 -5.24
CA ARG A 569 39.92 30.94 -3.81
C ARG A 569 38.77 30.30 -3.06
#